data_AF-A0A974WU92-F1
#
_entry.id   AF-A0A974WU92-F1
#
_cell.length_a   1.000
_cell.length_b   1.000
_cell.length_c   1.000
_cell.angle_alpha   90.00
_cell.angle_beta   90.00
_cell.angle_gamma   90.00
#
_symmetry.space_group_name_H-M   'P 1'
#
loop_
_entity.id
_entity.type
_entity.pdbx_description
1 polymer ?
#
loop_
_entity_poly.entity_id
_entity_poly.type
_entity_poly.pdbx_seq_one_letter_code
_entity_poly.pdbx_strand_id
1 'polypeptide(L)'
;MLFSTLFAVGLLILDQITKILVESSLKLGERITVIPGFFDLTHITNKGAAWGILHGYGWLLLLIAAAVVVVAFLCIRWLTEGYNERYFAIFIVFSGIFGNSIDRIWRGQVVDFLDFYIYYNREHHWPAFNVADISICVGVGIYFLSTLLRSDKNSDNTADKLQETADSK
;
A
#
# COMPACT_ATOMS: atom_id res chain seq x y z
N MET A 1 10.45 -4.32 -14.89
CA MET A 1 11.00 -4.72 -13.57
C MET A 1 11.93 -3.67 -12.99
N LEU A 2 13.07 -3.33 -13.61
CA LEU A 2 14.02 -2.34 -13.06
C LEU A 2 13.37 -1.00 -12.68
N PHE A 3 12.57 -0.41 -13.58
CA PHE A 3 11.83 0.82 -13.30
C PHE A 3 10.94 0.70 -12.06
N SER A 4 10.11 -0.36 -12.00
CA SER A 4 9.23 -0.63 -10.86
C SER A 4 9.99 -0.76 -9.54
N THR A 5 11.15 -1.42 -9.57
CA THR A 5 12.03 -1.55 -8.41
C THR A 5 12.60 -0.21 -7.96
N LEU A 6 13.14 0.59 -8.87
CA LEU A 6 13.68 1.91 -8.55
C LEU A 6 12.61 2.86 -8.00
N PHE A 7 11.42 2.83 -8.59
CA PHE A 7 10.28 3.62 -8.12
C PHE A 7 9.84 3.20 -6.71
N ALA A 8 9.74 1.89 -6.46
CA ALA A 8 9.44 1.35 -5.14
C ALA A 8 10.51 1.73 -4.09
N VAL A 9 11.80 1.68 -4.45
CA VAL A 9 12.88 2.14 -3.56
C VAL A 9 12.75 3.64 -3.28
N GLY A 10 12.40 4.46 -4.28
CA GLY A 10 12.14 5.88 -4.10
C GLY A 10 10.98 6.16 -3.13
N LEU A 11 9.87 5.41 -3.25
CA LEU A 11 8.73 5.51 -2.32
C LEU A 11 9.10 5.09 -0.91
N LEU A 12 9.90 4.03 -0.75
CA LEU A 12 10.38 3.58 0.56
C LEU A 12 11.26 4.64 1.23
N ILE A 13 12.17 5.26 0.47
CA ILE A 13 13.00 6.36 0.96
C ILE A 13 12.13 7.56 1.35
N LEU A 14 11.15 7.91 0.51
CA LEU A 14 10.21 9.00 0.79
C LEU A 14 9.41 8.75 2.08
N ASP A 15 8.90 7.53 2.28
CA ASP A 15 8.19 7.13 3.51
C ASP A 15 9.08 7.34 4.74
N GLN A 16 10.30 6.82 4.73
CA GLN A 16 11.18 6.94 5.89
C GLN A 16 11.63 8.39 6.15
N ILE A 17 11.92 9.17 5.10
CA ILE A 17 12.24 10.60 5.25
C ILE A 17 11.05 11.36 5.85
N THR A 18 9.84 11.17 5.32
CA THR A 18 8.66 11.90 5.82
C THR A 18 8.34 11.56 7.28
N LYS A 19 8.48 10.30 7.68
CA LYS A 19 8.33 9.88 9.07
C LYS A 19 9.37 10.51 10.00
N ILE A 20 10.64 10.51 9.60
CA ILE A 20 11.72 11.16 10.37
C ILE A 20 11.46 12.66 10.51
N LEU A 21 11.02 13.33 9.44
CA LEU A 21 10.70 14.75 9.47
C LEU A 21 9.55 15.04 10.46
N VAL A 22 8.49 14.24 10.45
CA VAL A 22 7.38 14.37 11.41
C VAL A 22 7.85 14.15 12.84
N GLU A 23 8.59 13.06 13.12
CA GLU A 23 9.10 12.76 14.45
C GLU A 23 10.02 13.87 15.00
N SER A 24 10.82 14.50 14.13
CA SER A 24 11.73 15.58 14.50
C SER A 24 11.06 16.95 14.64
N SER A 25 9.90 17.15 14.00
CA SER A 25 9.24 18.46 13.93
C SER A 25 8.03 18.58 14.85
N LEU A 26 7.40 17.46 15.22
CA LEU A 26 6.16 17.42 15.98
C LEU A 26 6.30 16.50 17.20
N LYS A 27 5.81 16.95 18.36
CA LYS A 27 5.67 16.06 19.51
C LYS A 27 4.53 15.07 19.27
N LEU A 28 4.60 13.91 19.92
CA LEU A 28 3.52 12.92 19.85
C LEU A 28 2.18 13.56 20.27
N GLY A 29 1.17 13.42 19.42
CA GLY A 29 -0.16 14.02 19.58
C GLY A 29 -0.31 15.45 19.07
N GLU A 30 0.79 16.10 18.68
CA GLU A 30 0.79 17.45 18.10
C GLU A 30 0.30 17.44 16.64
N ARG A 31 -0.29 18.56 16.23
CA ARG A 31 -0.92 18.73 14.93
C ARG A 31 -0.67 20.12 14.38
N ILE A 32 -0.42 20.21 13.08
CA ILE A 32 -0.39 21.44 12.30
C ILE A 32 -1.56 21.39 11.32
N THR A 33 -2.47 22.34 11.42
CA THR A 33 -3.54 22.48 10.43
C THR A 33 -3.00 23.02 9.12
N VAL A 34 -3.13 22.21 8.07
CA VAL A 34 -2.71 22.55 6.72
C VAL A 34 -3.89 23.13 5.94
N ILE A 35 -5.05 22.48 6.04
CA ILE A 35 -6.31 22.94 5.43
C ILE A 35 -7.39 22.95 6.51
N PRO A 36 -7.83 24.13 7.00
CA PRO A 36 -8.86 24.23 8.02
C PRO A 36 -10.15 23.50 7.62
N GLY A 37 -10.58 22.57 8.47
CA GLY A 37 -11.81 21.79 8.25
C GLY A 37 -11.64 20.58 7.33
N PHE A 38 -10.41 20.23 6.93
CA PHE A 38 -10.16 19.13 6.02
C PHE A 38 -8.90 18.30 6.30
N PHE A 39 -7.75 18.94 6.58
CA PHE A 39 -6.46 18.24 6.62
C PHE A 39 -5.51 18.83 7.67
N ASP A 40 -5.01 17.95 8.54
CA ASP A 40 -3.94 18.21 9.48
C ASP A 40 -2.72 17.34 9.15
N LEU A 41 -1.52 17.90 9.33
CA LEU A 41 -0.30 17.12 9.52
C LEU A 41 -0.19 16.82 11.02
N THR A 42 -0.15 15.55 11.41
CA THR A 42 -0.14 15.12 12.81
C THR A 42 1.06 14.24 13.11
N HIS A 43 1.35 14.02 14.39
CA HIS A 43 2.24 12.94 14.81
C HIS A 43 1.46 11.97 15.69
N ILE A 44 1.02 10.86 15.11
CA ILE A 44 0.35 9.76 15.81
C ILE A 44 1.13 8.48 15.55
N THR A 45 1.07 7.54 16.49
CA THR A 45 1.72 6.25 16.36
C THR A 45 0.72 5.10 16.43
N ASN A 46 0.87 4.12 15.55
CA ASN A 46 -0.01 2.97 15.46
C ASN A 46 0.72 1.67 15.82
N LYS A 47 0.24 1.01 16.88
CA LYS A 47 0.74 -0.32 17.34
C LYS A 47 -0.04 -1.51 16.78
N GLY A 48 -1.05 -1.25 15.95
CA GLY A 48 -1.84 -2.23 15.24
C GLY A 48 -1.68 -2.11 13.72
N ALA A 49 -2.66 -2.65 12.99
CA ALA A 49 -2.87 -2.44 11.56
C ALA A 49 -3.89 -1.31 11.34
N ALA A 50 -4.49 -1.24 10.14
CA ALA A 50 -5.60 -0.33 9.87
C ALA A 50 -6.71 -0.48 10.92
N TRP A 51 -7.31 0.64 11.32
CA TRP A 51 -8.38 0.71 12.33
C TRP A 51 -8.02 0.11 13.71
N GLY A 52 -6.73 -0.03 14.03
CA GLY A 52 -6.26 -0.56 15.31
C GLY A 52 -6.38 -2.09 15.46
N ILE A 53 -6.66 -2.81 14.38
CA ILE A 53 -6.71 -4.29 14.39
C ILE A 53 -5.35 -4.85 14.82
N LEU A 54 -5.34 -5.92 15.64
CA LEU A 54 -4.11 -6.54 16.16
C LEU A 54 -3.20 -5.58 16.94
N HIS A 55 -3.77 -4.57 17.60
CA HIS A 55 -3.04 -3.66 18.47
C HIS A 55 -2.22 -4.43 19.53
N GLY A 56 -0.93 -4.15 19.62
CA GLY A 56 0.00 -4.81 20.54
C GLY A 56 0.63 -6.10 20.00
N TYR A 57 0.19 -6.58 18.83
CA TYR A 57 0.74 -7.76 18.15
C TYR A 57 1.64 -7.38 16.97
N GLY A 58 2.50 -6.38 17.16
CA GLY A 58 3.41 -5.89 16.10
C GLY A 58 4.28 -6.99 15.48
N TRP A 59 4.72 -7.96 16.27
CA TRP A 59 5.48 -9.13 15.79
C TRP A 59 4.67 -10.02 14.84
N LEU A 60 3.36 -10.17 15.08
CA LEU A 60 2.48 -10.95 14.22
C LEU A 60 2.24 -10.21 12.90
N LEU A 61 2.11 -8.88 12.95
CA LEU A 61 2.00 -8.05 11.75
C LEU A 61 3.28 -8.13 10.89
N LEU A 62 4.46 -8.17 11.50
CA LEU A 62 5.72 -8.42 10.81
C LEU A 62 5.76 -9.81 10.15
N LEU A 63 5.28 -10.84 10.85
CA LEU A 63 5.20 -12.20 10.31
C LEU A 63 4.27 -12.26 9.09
N ILE A 64 3.08 -11.65 9.18
CA ILE A 64 2.12 -11.56 8.08
C ILE A 64 2.73 -10.79 6.90
N ALA A 65 3.36 -9.64 7.16
CA ALA A 65 4.05 -8.85 6.14
C ALA A 65 5.11 -9.68 5.40
N ALA A 66 5.96 -10.40 6.14
CA ALA A 66 6.98 -11.27 5.56
C ALA A 66 6.35 -12.38 4.72
N ALA A 67 5.31 -13.05 5.22
CA ALA A 67 4.61 -14.10 4.50
C ALA A 67 4.01 -13.58 3.18
N VAL A 68 3.35 -12.42 3.20
CA VAL A 68 2.77 -11.79 2.01
C VAL A 68 3.85 -11.49 0.96
N VAL A 69 4.96 -10.87 1.37
CA VAL A 69 6.07 -10.55 0.45
C VAL A 69 6.66 -11.81 -0.16
N VAL A 70 6.95 -12.83 0.66
CA VAL A 70 7.53 -14.10 0.19
C VAL A 70 6.61 -14.79 -0.79
N VAL A 71 5.33 -14.97 -0.43
CA VAL A 71 4.36 -15.64 -1.30
C VAL A 71 4.15 -14.87 -2.60
N ALA A 72 3.96 -13.56 -2.53
CA ALA A 72 3.78 -12.73 -3.72
C ALA A 72 5.01 -12.73 -4.63
N PHE A 73 6.22 -12.78 -4.07
CA PHE A 73 7.46 -12.87 -4.83
C PHE A 73 7.61 -14.24 -5.50
N LEU A 74 7.36 -15.34 -4.78
CA LEU A 74 7.41 -16.70 -5.35
C LEU A 74 6.37 -16.88 -6.47
N CYS A 75 5.18 -16.30 -6.30
CA CYS A 75 4.09 -16.37 -7.27
C CYS A 75 4.11 -15.24 -8.30
N ILE A 76 5.15 -14.41 -8.36
CA ILE A 76 5.13 -13.15 -9.13
C ILE A 76 4.85 -13.37 -10.62
N ARG A 77 5.37 -14.47 -11.20
CA ARG A 77 5.13 -14.82 -12.61
C ARG A 77 3.65 -15.10 -12.88
N TRP A 78 2.96 -15.74 -11.94
CA TRP A 78 1.54 -16.06 -12.05
C TRP A 78 0.65 -14.84 -11.77
N LEU A 79 1.00 -14.05 -10.74
CA LEU A 79 0.24 -12.84 -10.40
C LEU A 79 0.30 -11.78 -11.52
N THR A 80 1.45 -11.68 -12.19
CA THR A 80 1.66 -10.64 -13.20
C THR A 80 1.23 -11.05 -14.59
N GLU A 81 1.22 -12.33 -14.94
CA GLU A 81 0.92 -12.84 -16.30
C GLU A 81 1.76 -12.17 -17.41
N GLY A 82 2.92 -11.59 -17.05
CA GLY A 82 3.76 -10.81 -17.97
C GLY A 82 3.36 -9.34 -18.15
N TYR A 83 2.30 -8.86 -17.49
CA TYR A 83 1.85 -7.46 -17.56
C TYR A 83 2.68 -6.53 -16.67
N ASN A 84 3.30 -5.52 -17.29
CA ASN A 84 4.22 -4.59 -16.63
C ASN A 84 3.54 -3.77 -15.52
N GLU A 85 2.28 -3.38 -15.69
CA GLU A 85 1.54 -2.63 -14.68
C GLU A 85 1.27 -3.46 -13.42
N ARG A 86 1.14 -4.79 -13.54
CA ARG A 86 0.99 -5.69 -12.39
C ARG A 86 2.32 -5.86 -11.65
N TYR A 87 3.44 -5.91 -12.37
CA TYR A 87 4.76 -5.82 -11.74
C TYR A 87 4.92 -4.50 -10.98
N PHE A 88 4.54 -3.38 -11.60
CA PHE A 88 4.59 -2.08 -10.96
C PHE A 88 3.75 -2.04 -9.68
N ALA A 89 2.50 -2.50 -9.74
CA ALA A 89 1.58 -2.61 -8.61
C ALA A 89 2.17 -3.41 -7.44
N ILE A 90 2.68 -4.62 -7.70
CA ILE A 90 3.27 -5.49 -6.65
C ILE A 90 4.48 -4.82 -5.98
N PHE A 91 5.36 -4.19 -6.76
CA PHE A 91 6.57 -3.57 -6.22
C PHE A 91 6.25 -2.33 -5.35
N ILE A 92 5.23 -1.53 -5.69
CA ILE A 92 4.82 -0.42 -4.82
C ILE A 92 4.08 -0.91 -3.56
N VAL A 93 3.35 -2.03 -3.62
CA VAL A 93 2.84 -2.69 -2.40
C VAL A 93 4.00 -3.13 -1.51
N PHE A 94 5.04 -3.74 -2.07
CA PHE A 94 6.23 -4.13 -1.30
C PHE A 94 6.92 -2.93 -0.66
N SER A 95 7.04 -1.80 -1.36
CA SER A 95 7.55 -0.55 -0.77
C SER A 95 6.81 -0.18 0.51
N GLY A 96 5.47 -0.16 0.47
CA GLY A 96 4.69 0.18 1.66
C GLY A 96 4.78 -0.86 2.78
N ILE A 97 4.77 -2.16 2.43
CA ILE A 97 4.98 -3.22 3.42
C ILE A 97 6.33 -3.04 4.12
N PHE A 98 7.41 -2.79 3.37
CA PHE A 98 8.73 -2.59 3.93
C PHE A 98 8.81 -1.32 4.79
N GLY A 99 8.26 -0.19 4.35
CA GLY A 99 8.27 1.06 5.12
C GLY A 99 7.60 0.91 6.49
N ASN A 100 6.42 0.29 6.52
CA ASN A 100 5.70 0.00 7.75
C ASN A 100 6.32 -1.13 8.59
N SER A 101 7.11 -2.02 7.98
CA SER A 101 7.86 -3.06 8.71
C SER A 101 9.12 -2.50 9.37
N ILE A 102 9.82 -1.59 8.69
CA ILE A 102 10.98 -0.86 9.23
C ILE A 102 10.55 -0.16 10.52
N ASP A 103 9.47 0.61 10.51
CA ASP A 103 8.95 1.25 11.71
C ASP A 103 8.68 0.27 12.85
N ARG A 104 8.01 -0.85 12.59
CA ARG A 104 7.73 -1.85 13.62
C ARG A 104 8.99 -2.47 14.22
N ILE A 105 10.05 -2.62 13.42
CA ILE A 105 11.33 -3.17 13.89
C ILE A 105 12.09 -2.12 14.71
N TRP A 106 12.18 -0.88 14.23
CA TRP A 106 13.05 0.15 14.81
C TRP A 106 12.37 0.99 15.90
N ARG A 107 11.07 1.26 15.73
CA ARG A 107 10.26 2.12 16.62
C ARG A 107 9.26 1.32 17.47
N GLY A 108 8.99 0.06 17.11
CA GLY A 108 7.95 -0.77 17.74
C GLY A 108 6.51 -0.38 17.36
N GLN A 109 6.34 0.66 16.55
CA GLN A 109 5.07 1.24 16.14
C GLN A 109 5.25 2.01 14.84
N VAL A 110 4.18 2.15 14.05
CA VAL A 110 4.18 2.90 12.80
C VAL A 110 3.91 4.38 13.07
N VAL A 111 4.63 5.26 12.38
CA VAL A 111 4.37 6.71 12.43
C VAL A 111 3.34 7.09 11.37
N ASP A 112 2.21 7.62 11.82
CA ASP A 112 1.11 8.09 10.97
C ASP A 112 0.97 9.61 11.11
N PHE A 113 0.78 10.29 9.98
CA PHE A 113 0.90 11.75 9.95
C PHE A 113 -0.04 12.48 9.00
N LEU A 114 -0.68 11.78 8.07
CA LEU A 114 -1.70 12.35 7.21
C LEU A 114 -3.07 12.13 7.85
N ASP A 115 -3.67 13.19 8.41
CA ASP A 115 -4.97 13.12 9.08
C ASP A 115 -6.00 13.97 8.33
N PHE A 116 -6.98 13.29 7.73
CA PHE A 116 -8.07 13.90 6.98
C PHE A 116 -9.36 13.80 7.77
N TYR A 117 -10.08 14.92 7.82
CA TYR A 117 -11.31 15.04 8.59
C TYR A 117 -12.34 15.91 7.89
N ILE A 118 -13.60 15.79 8.30
CA ILE A 118 -14.69 16.66 7.84
C ILE A 118 -15.25 17.38 9.06
N TYR A 119 -15.68 18.64 8.84
CA TYR A 119 -16.19 19.59 9.83
C TYR A 119 -15.10 20.24 10.70
N TYR A 120 -15.31 21.52 11.01
CA TYR A 120 -14.34 22.35 11.77
C TYR A 120 -14.01 21.81 13.17
N ASN A 121 -14.91 21.02 13.75
CA ASN A 121 -14.80 20.41 15.07
C ASN A 121 -14.11 19.05 15.07
N ARG A 122 -13.63 18.53 13.93
CA ARG A 122 -12.87 17.26 13.92
C ARG A 122 -13.69 16.08 14.46
N GLU A 123 -15.00 16.04 14.19
CA GLU A 123 -15.87 14.95 14.67
C GLU A 123 -15.75 13.69 13.81
N HIS A 124 -15.45 13.84 12.52
CA HIS A 124 -15.35 12.73 11.59
C HIS A 124 -13.96 12.66 10.97
N HIS A 125 -13.18 11.67 11.40
CA HIS A 125 -11.82 11.44 10.93
C HIS A 125 -11.73 10.16 10.11
N TRP A 126 -11.00 10.24 9.01
CA TRP A 126 -10.38 9.07 8.43
C TRP A 126 -9.16 8.68 9.29
N PRO A 127 -8.90 7.40 9.56
CA PRO A 127 -7.71 7.00 10.31
C PRO A 127 -6.45 7.59 9.69
N ALA A 128 -5.61 8.22 10.51
CA ALA A 128 -4.36 8.79 10.03
C ALA A 128 -3.50 7.70 9.36
N PHE A 129 -2.80 8.09 8.30
CA PHE A 129 -1.99 7.18 7.49
C PHE A 129 -0.69 7.85 7.04
N ASN A 130 0.13 7.10 6.30
CA ASN A 130 1.44 7.56 5.82
C ASN A 130 1.68 7.19 4.34
N VAL A 131 2.89 7.49 3.85
CA VAL A 131 3.28 7.22 2.45
C VAL A 131 3.33 5.72 2.15
N ALA A 132 3.75 4.88 3.11
CA ALA A 132 3.69 3.43 2.97
C ALA A 132 2.25 2.92 2.80
N ASP A 133 1.28 3.46 3.53
CA ASP A 133 -0.14 3.08 3.37
C ASP A 133 -0.70 3.51 2.00
N ILE A 134 -0.36 4.72 1.53
CA ILE A 134 -0.69 5.17 0.17
C ILE A 134 -0.12 4.19 -0.86
N SER A 135 1.13 3.77 -0.69
CA SER A 135 1.80 2.83 -1.61
C SER A 135 1.08 1.48 -1.67
N ILE A 136 0.63 0.96 -0.52
CA ILE A 136 -0.18 -0.26 -0.45
C ILE A 136 -1.53 -0.05 -1.15
N CYS A 137 -2.29 0.99 -0.78
CA CYS A 137 -3.62 1.24 -1.34
C CYS A 137 -3.58 1.45 -2.86
N VAL A 138 -2.66 2.28 -3.36
CA VAL A 138 -2.52 2.55 -4.80
C VAL A 138 -2.05 1.29 -5.54
N GLY A 139 -1.10 0.53 -4.99
CA GLY A 139 -0.65 -0.73 -5.59
C GLY A 139 -1.76 -1.77 -5.71
N VAL A 140 -2.53 -1.98 -4.64
CA VAL A 140 -3.70 -2.86 -4.68
C VAL A 140 -4.72 -2.37 -5.69
N GLY A 141 -5.00 -1.07 -5.73
CA GLY A 141 -5.93 -0.46 -6.70
C GLY A 141 -5.52 -0.67 -8.15
N ILE A 142 -4.24 -0.45 -8.49
CA ILE A 142 -3.71 -0.67 -9.84
C ILE A 142 -3.82 -2.15 -10.22
N TYR A 143 -3.44 -3.06 -9.31
CA TYR A 143 -3.53 -4.50 -9.56
C TYR A 143 -4.98 -4.92 -9.83
N PHE A 144 -5.90 -4.49 -8.97
CA PHE A 144 -7.32 -4.78 -9.08
C PHE A 144 -7.92 -4.23 -10.39
N LEU A 145 -7.60 -2.99 -10.76
CA LEU A 145 -8.05 -2.40 -12.02
C LEU A 145 -7.49 -3.15 -13.24
N SER A 146 -6.21 -3.57 -13.20
CA SER A 146 -5.61 -4.41 -14.25
C SER A 146 -6.33 -5.75 -14.38
N THR A 147 -6.76 -6.35 -13.26
CA THR A 147 -7.56 -7.59 -13.29
C THR A 147 -8.92 -7.37 -13.94
N LEU A 148 -9.66 -6.32 -13.54
CA LEU A 148 -10.98 -6.04 -14.11
C LEU A 148 -10.93 -5.79 -15.62
N LEU A 149 -9.99 -4.96 -16.09
CA LEU A 149 -9.86 -4.61 -17.51
C LEU A 149 -9.38 -5.77 -18.39
N ARG A 150 -8.85 -6.84 -17.80
CA ARG A 150 -8.30 -7.99 -18.53
C ARG A 150 -9.13 -9.26 -18.39
N SER A 151 -10.13 -9.28 -17.50
CA SER A 151 -11.09 -10.37 -17.36
C SER A 151 -11.80 -10.66 -18.69
N ASP A 152 -12.19 -9.61 -19.41
CA ASP A 152 -12.98 -9.72 -20.65
C ASP A 152 -12.16 -10.25 -21.84
N LYS A 153 -10.85 -9.97 -21.89
CA LYS A 153 -9.96 -10.44 -22.98
C LYS A 153 -9.69 -11.94 -22.96
N ASN A 154 -9.75 -12.58 -21.80
CA ASN A 154 -9.56 -14.04 -21.70
C ASN A 154 -10.82 -14.80 -22.10
N SER A 155 -12.02 -14.25 -21.89
CA SER A 155 -13.28 -14.82 -22.38
C SER A 155 -13.38 -14.78 -23.91
N ASP A 156 -13.03 -13.64 -24.53
CA ASP A 156 -13.11 -13.50 -25.99
C ASP A 156 -12.12 -14.41 -26.73
N ASN A 157 -10.86 -14.47 -26.26
CA ASN A 157 -9.86 -15.39 -26.81
C ASN A 157 -10.23 -16.87 -26.67
N THR A 158 -11.01 -17.23 -25.64
CA THR A 158 -11.48 -18.60 -25.45
C THR A 158 -12.63 -18.91 -26.40
N ALA A 159 -13.55 -17.97 -26.62
CA ALA A 159 -14.62 -18.10 -27.59
C ALA A 159 -14.09 -18.23 -29.02
N ASP A 160 -13.15 -17.38 -29.43
CA ASP A 160 -12.54 -17.41 -30.77
C ASP A 160 -11.81 -18.73 -31.04
N LYS A 161 -11.05 -19.24 -30.06
CA LYS A 161 -10.37 -20.54 -30.19
C LYS A 161 -11.34 -21.72 -30.31
N LEU A 162 -12.46 -21.68 -29.59
CA LEU A 162 -13.50 -22.71 -29.70
C LEU A 162 -14.20 -22.65 -31.05
N GLN A 163 -14.42 -21.45 -31.59
CA GLN A 163 -14.98 -21.21 -32.92
C GLN A 163 -14.05 -21.74 -34.03
N GLU A 164 -12.76 -21.39 -34.02
CA GLU A 164 -11.78 -21.92 -34.99
C GLU A 164 -11.69 -23.45 -34.95
N THR A 165 -11.75 -24.05 -33.74
CA THR A 165 -11.71 -25.50 -33.60
C THR A 165 -12.97 -26.17 -34.15
N ALA A 166 -14.13 -25.51 -34.04
CA ALA A 166 -15.40 -25.97 -34.60
C ALA A 166 -15.43 -25.86 -36.12
N ASP A 167 -14.92 -24.76 -36.69
CA ASP A 167 -14.91 -24.50 -38.13
C ASP A 167 -13.86 -25.33 -38.89
N SER A 168 -12.88 -25.90 -38.17
CA SER A 168 -11.84 -26.78 -38.74
C SER A 168 -12.23 -28.27 -38.88
N LYS A 169 -13.45 -28.66 -38.45
CA LYS A 169 -13.98 -30.03 -38.54
C LYS A 169 -15.07 -30.16 -39.58
#